data_AF-A0A1C5ASP8-F1
#
_entry.id   AF-A0A1C5ASP8-F1
#
_cell.length_a   1.000
_cell.length_b   1.000
_cell.length_c   1.000
_cell.angle_alpha   90.00
_cell.angle_beta   90.00
_cell.angle_gamma   90.00
#
_symmetry.space_group_name_H-M   'P 1'
#
loop_
_entity.id
_entity.type
_entity.pdbx_description
1 polymer ?
#
loop_
_entity_poly.entity_id
_entity_poly.type
_entity_poly.pdbx_seq_one_letter_code
_entity_poly.pdbx_strand_id
1 'polypeptide(L)'
;MRPGGLDHDAAGAVAAVADAPRDPDAARLQALLDERGPTRRPDRLTDVLWISRFRVHHRIADHYRHGRALLAGDAAHGHSPAGGQGMNLGICDAVALGVTLGDVLAGHPDTVLDDYAATRRPPAEEVVGFAARLTRLATLPPAGRPLRDLALRAVSGVPPDRAAARRPPAARDDPPAGGRAVSRSAVVRW
;
A
#
# COMPACT_ATOMS: atom_id res chain seq x y z
N MET A 1 21.35 31.49 -18.59
CA MET A 1 20.84 30.12 -18.78
C MET A 1 21.84 29.15 -18.17
N ARG A 2 21.57 28.67 -16.95
CA ARG A 2 22.19 27.48 -16.37
C ARG A 2 21.06 26.47 -16.19
N PRO A 3 21.19 25.21 -16.60
CA PRO A 3 20.20 24.20 -16.25
C PRO A 3 20.31 23.97 -14.74
N GLY A 4 19.29 24.40 -13.99
CA GLY A 4 19.12 24.05 -12.59
C GLY A 4 18.69 22.59 -12.52
N GLY A 5 19.67 21.68 -12.48
CA GLY A 5 19.44 20.29 -12.11
C GLY A 5 18.96 20.26 -10.67
N LEU A 6 17.79 19.68 -10.43
CA LEU A 6 17.34 19.34 -9.09
C LEU A 6 18.17 18.12 -8.63
N ASP A 7 19.42 18.35 -8.27
CA ASP A 7 20.29 17.36 -7.61
C ASP A 7 19.94 17.27 -6.12
N HIS A 8 18.65 17.07 -5.83
CA HIS A 8 18.20 16.73 -4.49
C HIS A 8 17.99 15.22 -4.47
N ASP A 9 18.94 14.50 -3.87
CA ASP A 9 18.73 13.13 -3.41
C ASP A 9 17.59 13.14 -2.38
N ALA A 10 16.36 13.19 -2.86
CA ALA A 10 15.16 13.19 -2.04
C ALA A 10 14.98 11.78 -1.47
N ALA A 11 15.35 11.61 -0.19
CA ALA A 11 15.20 10.36 0.54
C ALA A 11 13.99 10.42 1.47
N GLY A 12 13.19 9.35 1.47
CA GLY A 12 12.11 9.15 2.43
C GLY A 12 12.58 8.34 3.62
N ALA A 13 12.26 8.79 4.84
CA ALA A 13 12.52 8.05 6.07
C ALA A 13 11.21 7.80 6.83
N VAL A 14 11.05 6.58 7.36
CA VAL A 14 9.92 6.20 8.22
C VAL A 14 10.48 5.67 9.53
N ALA A 15 10.11 6.29 10.63
CA ALA A 15 10.58 5.92 11.97
C ALA A 15 9.38 5.58 12.87
N ALA A 16 9.38 4.37 13.43
CA ALA A 16 8.44 4.00 14.49
C ALA A 16 8.87 4.67 15.81
N VAL A 17 7.98 5.46 16.40
CA VAL A 17 8.18 6.14 17.68
C VAL A 17 7.00 5.86 18.62
N ALA A 18 7.25 5.81 19.93
CA ALA A 18 6.21 5.52 20.92
C ALA A 18 5.17 6.66 21.00
N ASP A 19 5.65 7.90 20.95
CA ASP A 19 4.80 9.08 20.85
C ASP A 19 5.35 10.02 19.77
N ALA A 20 4.47 10.39 18.84
CA ALA A 20 4.78 11.29 17.74
C ALA A 20 4.06 12.63 18.01
N PRO A 21 4.80 13.75 18.14
CA PRO A 21 4.20 15.06 18.38
C PRO A 21 3.23 15.43 17.26
N ARG A 22 2.26 16.29 17.56
CA ARG A 22 1.22 16.67 16.59
C ARG A 22 1.78 17.31 15.34
N ASP A 23 2.74 18.19 15.54
CA ASP A 23 3.42 18.93 14.50
C ASP A 23 4.89 18.50 14.55
N PRO A 24 5.27 17.44 13.81
CA PRO A 24 6.65 16.98 13.76
C PRO A 24 7.50 18.01 13.00
N ASP A 25 8.71 18.25 13.50
CA ASP A 25 9.64 19.22 12.93
C ASP A 25 10.93 18.57 12.40
N ALA A 26 11.70 19.35 11.64
CA ALA A 26 12.96 18.92 11.06
C ALA A 26 14.00 18.56 12.14
N ALA A 27 14.01 19.27 13.27
CA ALA A 27 14.94 19.03 14.36
C ALA A 27 14.74 17.64 14.98
N ARG A 28 13.48 17.23 15.19
CA ARG A 28 13.15 15.91 15.70
C ARG A 28 13.49 14.81 14.69
N LEU A 29 13.26 15.06 13.40
CA LEU A 29 13.66 14.12 12.35
C LEU A 29 15.19 13.95 12.30
N GLN A 30 15.96 15.05 12.40
CA GLN A 30 17.42 15.00 12.49
C GLN A 30 17.86 14.20 13.73
N ALA A 31 17.25 14.41 14.89
CA ALA A 31 17.56 13.65 16.09
C ALA A 31 17.31 12.13 15.90
N LEU A 32 16.24 11.75 15.19
CA LEU A 32 15.97 10.35 14.86
C LEU A 32 16.99 9.77 13.88
N LEU A 33 17.46 10.55 12.91
CA LEU A 33 18.55 10.17 12.01
C LEU A 33 19.88 10.04 12.75
N ASP A 34 20.20 10.96 13.66
CA ASP A 34 21.41 10.90 14.49
C ASP A 34 21.37 9.67 15.41
N GLU A 35 20.19 9.31 15.94
CA GLU A 35 19.98 8.15 16.81
C GLU A 35 20.03 6.80 16.05
N ARG A 36 19.47 6.73 14.84
CA ARG A 36 19.16 5.45 14.15
C ARG A 36 19.75 5.30 12.76
N GLY A 37 20.29 6.38 12.21
CA GLY A 37 20.91 6.43 10.89
C GLY A 37 22.30 5.82 10.85
N PRO A 38 22.98 5.91 9.69
CA PRO A 38 24.28 5.30 9.50
C PRO A 38 25.35 5.96 10.37
N THR A 39 26.02 5.20 11.23
CA THR A 39 27.08 5.73 12.11
C THR A 39 28.38 6.05 11.38
N ARG A 40 28.67 5.34 10.28
CA ARG A 40 29.90 5.54 9.49
C ARG A 40 29.87 6.78 8.60
N ARG A 41 28.68 7.22 8.20
CA ARG A 41 28.44 8.41 7.39
C ARG A 41 27.12 9.02 7.84
N PRO A 42 27.13 9.87 8.88
CA PRO A 42 25.91 10.48 9.38
C PRO A 42 25.34 11.44 8.34
N ASP A 43 24.05 11.30 8.06
CA ASP A 43 23.32 12.16 7.13
C ASP A 43 22.87 13.46 7.80
N ARG A 44 22.88 14.56 7.04
CA ARG A 44 22.37 15.85 7.48
C ARG A 44 21.17 16.25 6.63
N LEU A 45 20.05 16.55 7.29
CA LEU A 45 18.89 17.15 6.65
C LEU A 45 19.23 18.57 6.22
N THR A 46 19.10 18.85 4.93
CA THR A 46 19.28 20.18 4.35
C THR A 46 17.94 20.87 4.13
N ASP A 47 16.92 20.10 3.73
CA ASP A 47 15.57 20.58 3.49
C ASP A 47 14.53 19.50 3.84
N VAL A 48 13.32 19.91 4.21
CA VAL A 48 12.19 19.02 4.52
C VAL A 48 11.03 19.39 3.61
N LEU A 49 10.86 18.61 2.54
CA LEU A 49 9.76 18.79 1.60
C LEU A 49 8.41 18.47 2.22
N TRP A 50 8.35 17.42 3.05
CA TRP A 50 7.12 16.99 3.72
C TRP A 50 7.43 16.14 4.94
N ILE A 51 6.68 16.34 6.02
CA ILE A 51 6.73 15.52 7.23
C ILE A 51 5.32 15.29 7.76
N SER A 52 5.05 14.07 8.21
CA SER A 52 3.75 13.70 8.75
C SER A 52 3.90 12.62 9.81
N ARG A 53 2.87 12.52 10.65
CA ARG A 53 2.71 11.44 11.62
C ARG A 53 1.49 10.61 11.23
N PHE A 54 1.61 9.31 11.39
CA PHE A 54 0.47 8.41 11.28
C PHE A 54 0.48 7.41 12.43
N ARG A 55 -0.70 7.03 12.88
CA ARG A 55 -0.87 5.92 13.83
C ARG A 55 -1.20 4.67 13.03
N VAL A 56 -0.48 3.60 13.32
CA VAL A 56 -0.77 2.30 12.71
C VAL A 56 -2.05 1.77 13.34
N HIS A 57 -3.12 1.78 12.55
CA HIS A 57 -4.37 1.09 12.86
C HIS A 57 -4.55 -0.04 11.86
N HIS A 58 -5.02 -1.20 12.32
CA HIS A 58 -5.50 -2.27 11.45
C HIS A 58 -7.01 -2.34 11.63
N ARG A 59 -7.76 -1.88 10.64
CA ARG A 59 -9.21 -1.80 10.68
C ARG A 59 -9.76 -2.15 9.31
N ILE A 60 -10.86 -2.89 9.30
CA ILE A 60 -11.64 -3.22 8.12
C ILE A 60 -13.08 -2.98 8.53
N ALA A 61 -13.86 -2.28 7.71
CA ALA A 61 -15.26 -2.07 7.94
C ALA A 61 -16.01 -3.42 7.94
N ASP A 62 -16.94 -3.60 8.88
CA ASP A 62 -17.75 -4.81 8.94
C ASP A 62 -18.62 -4.97 7.69
N HIS A 63 -19.08 -3.84 7.15
CA HIS A 63 -19.90 -3.76 5.94
C HIS A 63 -19.39 -2.66 5.00
N TYR A 64 -19.29 -3.00 3.71
CA TYR A 64 -18.85 -2.05 2.66
C TYR A 64 -20.04 -1.32 2.03
N ARG A 65 -21.27 -1.71 2.36
CA ARG A 65 -22.50 -1.11 1.88
C ARG A 65 -23.50 -0.94 3.02
N HIS A 66 -24.19 0.19 3.03
CA HIS A 66 -25.39 0.41 3.83
C HIS A 66 -26.42 1.19 3.00
N GLY A 67 -27.40 0.48 2.45
CA GLY A 67 -28.37 1.06 1.51
C GLY A 67 -27.69 1.63 0.26
N ARG A 68 -27.67 2.96 0.14
CA ARG A 68 -27.02 3.70 -0.97
C ARG A 68 -25.64 4.26 -0.63
N ALA A 69 -25.16 4.04 0.59
CA ALA A 69 -23.81 4.43 1.00
C ALA A 69 -22.85 3.25 0.79
N LEU A 70 -21.71 3.51 0.15
CA LEU A 70 -20.67 2.52 -0.14
C LEU A 70 -19.31 3.02 0.35
N LEU A 71 -18.47 2.09 0.80
CA LEU A 71 -17.11 2.37 1.27
C LEU A 71 -16.08 1.73 0.33
N ALA A 72 -14.98 2.45 0.05
CA ALA A 72 -13.85 1.97 -0.74
C ALA A 72 -12.54 2.58 -0.22
N GLY A 73 -11.41 1.91 -0.45
CA GLY A 73 -10.09 2.39 -0.03
C GLY A 73 -9.99 2.62 1.47
N ASP A 74 -9.31 3.70 1.88
CA ASP A 74 -9.04 4.01 3.30
C ASP A 74 -10.31 4.19 4.16
N ALA A 75 -11.47 4.47 3.52
CA ALA A 75 -12.75 4.52 4.22
C ALA A 75 -13.28 3.11 4.59
N ALA A 76 -12.92 2.09 3.82
CA ALA A 76 -13.31 0.70 4.05
C ALA A 76 -12.26 -0.08 4.84
N HIS A 77 -10.97 0.24 4.67
CA HIS A 77 -9.87 -0.47 5.34
C HIS A 77 -8.68 0.44 5.57
N GLY A 78 -8.12 0.39 6.77
CA GLY A 78 -6.92 1.12 7.15
C GLY A 78 -5.87 0.16 7.70
N HIS A 79 -4.64 0.26 7.22
CA HIS A 79 -3.53 -0.58 7.64
C HIS A 79 -2.20 0.17 7.67
N SER A 80 -1.17 -0.48 8.23
CA SER A 80 0.21 0.02 8.15
C SER A 80 0.63 0.25 6.69
N PRO A 81 1.39 1.31 6.37
CA PRO A 81 1.93 1.51 5.02
C PRO A 81 3.00 0.48 4.65
N ALA A 82 3.42 -0.37 5.58
CA ALA A 82 4.38 -1.44 5.34
C ALA A 82 3.94 -2.32 4.14
N GLY A 83 4.81 -2.40 3.12
CA GLY A 83 4.54 -3.12 1.88
C GLY A 83 3.88 -2.28 0.77
N GLY A 84 3.48 -1.03 1.03
CA GLY A 84 3.07 -0.08 -0.01
C GLY A 84 1.79 -0.45 -0.77
N GLN A 85 0.85 -1.18 -0.14
CA GLN A 85 -0.31 -1.75 -0.84
C GLN A 85 -1.60 -0.94 -0.71
N GLY A 86 -1.68 0.05 0.18
CA GLY A 86 -2.95 0.76 0.47
C GLY A 86 -3.54 1.46 -0.74
N MET A 87 -2.73 2.26 -1.46
CA MET A 87 -3.15 2.94 -2.69
C MET A 87 -3.61 1.94 -3.77
N ASN A 88 -2.86 0.87 -3.98
CA ASN A 88 -3.21 -0.14 -4.99
C ASN A 88 -4.53 -0.83 -4.67
N LEU A 89 -4.73 -1.19 -3.40
CA LEU A 89 -5.97 -1.81 -2.95
C LEU A 89 -7.17 -0.86 -3.12
N GLY A 90 -7.01 0.42 -2.76
CA GLY A 90 -8.05 1.43 -2.96
C GLY A 90 -8.39 1.67 -4.43
N ILE A 91 -7.40 1.68 -5.33
CA ILE A 91 -7.65 1.77 -6.78
C ILE A 91 -8.44 0.55 -7.27
N CYS A 92 -8.07 -0.66 -6.85
CA CYS A 92 -8.82 -1.87 -7.19
C CYS A 92 -10.28 -1.80 -6.69
N ASP A 93 -10.51 -1.28 -5.49
CA ASP A 93 -11.86 -1.08 -4.98
C ASP A 93 -12.65 -0.07 -5.81
N ALA A 94 -12.03 1.05 -6.19
CA ALA A 94 -12.67 2.07 -7.01
C ALA A 94 -13.05 1.54 -8.40
N VAL A 95 -12.18 0.73 -9.02
CA VAL A 95 -12.47 0.09 -10.31
C VAL A 95 -13.64 -0.90 -10.18
N ALA A 96 -13.63 -1.77 -9.18
CA ALA A 96 -14.70 -2.75 -8.95
C ALA A 96 -16.05 -2.07 -8.65
N LEU A 97 -16.02 -1.03 -7.81
CA LEU A 97 -17.20 -0.24 -7.48
C LEU A 97 -17.72 0.53 -8.70
N GLY A 98 -16.83 1.11 -9.51
CA GLY A 98 -17.22 1.87 -10.70
C GLY A 98 -17.95 1.01 -11.73
N VAL A 99 -17.50 -0.23 -11.94
CA VAL A 99 -18.18 -1.19 -12.84
C VAL A 99 -19.56 -1.55 -12.30
N THR A 100 -19.63 -2.03 -11.05
CA THR A 100 -20.90 -2.47 -10.45
C THR A 100 -21.91 -1.34 -10.31
N LEU A 101 -21.47 -0.13 -9.98
CA LEU A 101 -22.33 1.05 -9.95
C LEU A 101 -22.82 1.42 -11.35
N GLY A 102 -21.97 1.28 -12.38
CA GLY A 102 -22.36 1.47 -13.78
C GLY A 102 -23.48 0.51 -14.21
N ASP A 103 -23.42 -0.75 -13.80
CA ASP A 103 -24.45 -1.75 -14.10
C ASP A 103 -25.81 -1.37 -13.48
N VAL A 104 -25.81 -0.93 -12.21
CA VAL A 104 -27.02 -0.44 -11.53
C VAL A 104 -27.60 0.77 -12.24
N LEU A 105 -26.76 1.73 -12.64
CA LEU A 105 -27.20 2.91 -13.38
C LEU A 105 -27.76 2.55 -14.77
N ALA A 106 -27.31 1.44 -15.36
CA ALA A 106 -27.85 0.89 -16.60
C ALA A 106 -29.14 0.08 -16.41
N GLY A 107 -29.66 -0.04 -15.18
CA GLY A 107 -30.93 -0.70 -14.87
C GLY A 107 -30.81 -2.10 -14.28
N HIS A 108 -29.59 -2.57 -13.95
CA HIS A 108 -29.45 -3.83 -13.21
C HIS A 108 -29.95 -3.68 -11.77
N PRO A 109 -30.35 -4.79 -11.12
CA PRO A 109 -30.71 -4.78 -9.71
C PRO A 109 -29.58 -4.23 -8.84
N ASP A 110 -29.92 -3.47 -7.80
CA ASP A 110 -28.93 -2.91 -6.88
C ASP A 110 -28.23 -3.98 -6.02
N THR A 111 -28.73 -5.22 -6.01
CA THR A 111 -28.11 -6.37 -5.35
C THR A 111 -26.71 -6.68 -5.88
N VAL A 112 -26.35 -6.26 -7.10
CA VAL A 112 -24.98 -6.41 -7.62
C VAL A 112 -23.94 -5.62 -6.81
N LEU A 113 -24.37 -4.60 -6.04
CA LEU A 113 -23.51 -3.90 -5.10
C LEU A 113 -23.20 -4.72 -3.84
N ASP A 114 -24.00 -5.75 -3.54
CA ASP A 114 -23.69 -6.70 -2.48
C ASP A 114 -22.55 -7.64 -2.90
N ASP A 115 -22.48 -7.98 -4.20
CA ASP A 115 -21.35 -8.73 -4.76
C ASP A 115 -20.04 -7.93 -4.67
N TYR A 116 -20.10 -6.62 -4.91
CA TYR A 116 -18.97 -5.74 -4.64
C TYR A 116 -18.53 -5.85 -3.16
N ALA A 117 -19.46 -5.69 -2.22
CA ALA A 117 -19.14 -5.75 -0.79
C ALA A 117 -18.55 -7.11 -0.38
N ALA A 118 -19.10 -8.22 -0.89
CA ALA A 118 -18.66 -9.57 -0.58
C ALA A 118 -17.28 -9.90 -1.16
N THR A 119 -17.00 -9.45 -2.38
CA THR A 119 -15.75 -9.81 -3.09
C THR A 119 -14.56 -8.95 -2.71
N ARG A 120 -14.77 -7.73 -2.19
CA ARG A 120 -13.68 -6.79 -1.85
C ARG A 120 -13.15 -6.91 -0.43
N ARG A 121 -13.92 -7.50 0.49
CA ARG A 121 -13.48 -7.67 1.88
C ARG A 121 -12.32 -8.69 2.04
N PRO A 122 -12.31 -9.88 1.40
CA PRO A 122 -11.21 -10.84 1.56
C PRO A 122 -9.84 -10.32 1.08
N PRO A 123 -9.70 -9.66 -0.09
CA PRO A 123 -8.43 -9.05 -0.48
C PRO A 123 -7.92 -8.00 0.52
N ALA A 124 -8.83 -7.23 1.14
CA ALA A 124 -8.46 -6.27 2.18
C ALA A 124 -7.90 -6.97 3.43
N GLU A 125 -8.52 -8.07 3.88
CA GLU A 125 -8.02 -8.88 4.99
C GLU A 125 -6.61 -9.43 4.74
N GLU A 126 -6.35 -9.92 3.53
CA GLU A 126 -5.04 -10.43 3.13
C GLU A 126 -3.96 -9.35 3.20
N VAL A 127 -4.23 -8.17 2.61
CA VAL A 127 -3.31 -7.03 2.58
C VAL A 127 -3.05 -6.49 3.98
N VAL A 128 -4.11 -6.29 4.78
CA VAL A 128 -4.00 -5.82 6.16
C VAL A 128 -3.18 -6.81 6.99
N GLY A 129 -3.45 -8.12 6.85
CA GLY A 129 -2.71 -9.17 7.52
C GLY A 129 -1.23 -9.23 7.12
N PHE A 130 -0.92 -9.03 5.83
CA PHE A 130 0.44 -8.95 5.32
C PHE A 130 1.19 -7.74 5.87
N ALA A 131 0.60 -6.54 5.77
CA ALA A 131 1.18 -5.31 6.31
C ALA A 131 1.42 -5.41 7.82
N ALA A 132 0.51 -6.06 8.56
CA ALA A 132 0.67 -6.33 9.98
C ALA A 132 1.90 -7.21 10.30
N ARG A 133 2.12 -8.27 9.51
CA ARG A 133 3.29 -9.15 9.66
C ARG A 133 4.59 -8.39 9.38
N LEU A 134 4.64 -7.61 8.31
CA LEU A 134 5.81 -6.79 7.98
C LEU A 134 6.11 -5.76 9.08
N THR A 135 5.08 -5.09 9.59
CA THR A 135 5.23 -4.09 10.65
C THR A 135 5.78 -4.72 11.93
N ARG A 136 5.28 -5.89 12.32
CA ARG A 136 5.80 -6.63 13.49
C ARG A 136 7.28 -6.99 13.33
N LEU A 137 7.69 -7.45 12.15
CA LEU A 137 9.09 -7.76 11.85
C LEU A 137 9.97 -6.50 11.89
N ALA A 138 9.49 -5.40 11.33
CA ALA A 138 10.23 -4.13 11.32
C ALA A 138 10.41 -3.54 12.73
N THR A 139 9.45 -3.76 13.62
CA THR A 139 9.41 -3.18 14.99
C THR A 139 9.90 -4.12 16.08
N LEU A 140 10.56 -5.24 15.73
CA LEU A 140 11.11 -6.19 16.70
C LEU A 140 12.02 -5.52 17.76
N PRO A 141 11.95 -5.99 19.03
CA PRO A 141 12.82 -5.48 20.09
C PRO A 141 14.31 -5.77 19.76
N PRO A 142 15.26 -5.03 20.36
CA PRO A 142 16.68 -5.16 20.05
C PRO A 142 17.22 -6.60 20.05
N ALA A 143 16.77 -7.41 21.00
CA ALA A 143 17.14 -8.83 21.12
C ALA A 143 16.74 -9.68 19.89
N GLY A 144 15.68 -9.31 19.17
CA GLY A 144 15.20 -10.04 17.98
C GLY A 144 15.78 -9.56 16.66
N ARG A 145 16.49 -8.42 16.64
CA ARG A 145 17.04 -7.82 15.41
C ARG A 145 18.12 -8.67 14.74
N PRO A 146 19.08 -9.32 15.45
CA PRO A 146 20.09 -10.15 14.80
C PRO A 146 19.49 -11.34 14.05
N LEU A 147 18.49 -11.99 14.63
CA LEU A 147 17.76 -13.10 14.01
C LEU A 147 17.00 -12.63 12.76
N ARG A 148 16.30 -11.50 12.86
CA ARG A 148 15.62 -10.87 11.72
C ARG A 148 16.60 -10.56 10.59
N ASP A 149 17.72 -9.92 10.90
CA ASP A 149 18.70 -9.51 9.90
C ASP A 149 19.36 -10.71 9.23
N LEU A 150 19.62 -11.79 9.98
CA LEU A 150 20.08 -13.06 9.44
C LEU A 150 19.03 -13.69 8.51
N ALA A 151 17.77 -13.74 8.93
CA ALA A 151 16.68 -14.30 8.13
C ALA A 151 16.48 -13.49 6.83
N LEU A 152 16.51 -12.15 6.91
CA LEU A 152 16.41 -11.29 5.74
C LEU A 152 17.57 -11.51 4.78
N ARG A 153 18.81 -11.66 5.28
CA ARG A 153 19.98 -11.99 4.45
C ARG A 153 19.82 -13.34 3.76
N ALA A 154 19.36 -14.35 4.48
CA ALA A 154 19.12 -15.69 3.92
C ALA A 154 18.07 -15.65 2.82
N VAL A 155 16.93 -14.97 3.05
CA VAL A 155 15.85 -14.81 2.05
C VAL A 155 16.32 -14.01 0.84
N SER A 156 17.11 -12.95 1.03
CA SER A 156 17.68 -12.16 -0.08
C SER A 156 18.73 -12.93 -0.91
N GLY A 157 19.25 -14.03 -0.38
CA GLY A 157 20.16 -14.94 -1.08
C GLY A 157 19.45 -16.01 -1.91
N VAL A 158 18.13 -16.17 -1.77
CA VAL A 158 17.33 -17.10 -2.58
C VAL A 158 16.85 -16.37 -3.84
N PRO A 159 17.26 -16.79 -5.05
CA PRO A 159 16.77 -16.18 -6.28
C PRO A 159 15.24 -16.35 -6.36
N PRO A 160 14.47 -15.33 -6.77
CA PRO A 160 13.03 -15.46 -6.89
C PRO A 160 12.69 -16.58 -7.87
N ASP A 161 11.78 -17.46 -7.48
CA ASP A 161 11.29 -18.53 -8.32
C ASP A 161 10.43 -17.95 -9.45
N ARG A 162 11.06 -17.73 -10.61
CA ARG A 162 10.39 -17.20 -11.81
C ARG A 162 9.17 -18.03 -12.26
N ALA A 163 9.01 -19.24 -11.72
CA ALA A 163 7.89 -20.14 -11.98
C ALA A 163 6.61 -19.78 -11.18
N ALA A 164 6.69 -19.34 -9.91
CA ALA A 164 5.50 -18.96 -9.13
C ALA A 164 4.94 -17.59 -9.51
N ALA A 165 5.79 -16.70 -10.04
CA ALA A 165 5.37 -15.40 -10.60
C ALA A 165 4.55 -15.53 -11.91
N ARG A 166 4.49 -16.73 -12.50
CA ARG A 166 3.64 -17.06 -13.65
C ARG A 166 2.46 -17.94 -13.23
N ARG A 167 1.68 -17.50 -12.24
CA ARG A 167 0.30 -17.99 -12.16
C ARG A 167 -0.49 -17.28 -13.26
N PRO A 168 -0.99 -17.99 -14.28
CA PRO A 168 -1.92 -17.36 -15.21
C PRO A 168 -3.12 -16.85 -14.40
N PRO A 169 -3.68 -15.67 -14.71
CA PRO A 169 -4.94 -15.26 -14.12
C PRO A 169 -5.94 -16.39 -14.33
N ALA A 170 -6.69 -16.75 -13.28
CA ALA A 170 -7.81 -17.68 -13.42
C ALA A 170 -8.63 -17.26 -14.64
N ALA A 171 -8.92 -18.23 -15.51
CA ALA A 171 -9.66 -18.01 -16.74
C ALA A 171 -10.91 -17.18 -16.42
N ARG A 172 -11.02 -16.01 -17.05
CA ARG A 172 -12.30 -15.32 -17.14
C ARG A 172 -13.20 -16.23 -17.98
N ASP A 173 -14.34 -16.61 -17.42
CA ASP A 173 -15.46 -17.07 -18.24
C ASP A 173 -15.93 -15.85 -19.05
N ASP A 174 -15.41 -15.72 -20.26
CA ASP A 174 -15.84 -14.68 -21.19
C ASP A 174 -17.28 -15.01 -21.67
N PRO A 175 -18.24 -14.08 -21.56
CA PRO A 175 -19.53 -14.23 -22.23
C PRO A 175 -19.34 -14.24 -23.76
N PRO A 176 -20.22 -14.94 -24.52
CA PRO A 176 -20.04 -15.14 -25.95
C PRO A 176 -19.95 -13.81 -26.73
N ALA A 177 -19.00 -13.80 -27.67
CA ALA A 177 -18.51 -12.63 -28.38
C ALA A 177 -19.60 -11.85 -29.13
N GLY A 178 -19.70 -10.56 -28.82
CA GLY A 178 -20.49 -9.58 -29.53
C GLY A 178 -19.86 -8.18 -29.52
N GLY A 179 -18.91 -7.94 -30.43
CA GLY A 179 -18.74 -6.61 -31.03
C GLY A 179 -17.66 -5.66 -30.47
N ARG A 180 -16.68 -5.41 -31.34
CA ARG A 180 -15.76 -4.26 -31.46
C ARG A 180 -14.55 -4.16 -30.52
N ALA A 181 -13.41 -4.47 -31.14
CA ALA A 181 -12.06 -4.26 -30.63
C ALA A 181 -11.78 -2.79 -30.30
N VAL A 182 -11.32 -2.54 -29.07
CA VAL A 182 -10.67 -1.29 -28.69
C VAL A 182 -9.22 -1.63 -28.32
N SER A 183 -8.30 -1.20 -29.18
CA SER A 183 -6.86 -1.20 -28.92
C SER A 183 -6.56 -0.37 -27.67
N ARG A 184 -5.85 -0.94 -26.69
CA ARG A 184 -5.28 -0.18 -25.58
C ARG A 184 -3.86 -0.64 -25.29
N SER A 185 -2.91 0.17 -25.75
CA SER A 185 -1.57 0.24 -25.16
C SER A 185 -1.64 1.25 -24.02
N ALA A 186 -1.30 0.83 -22.80
CA ALA A 186 -1.05 1.75 -21.68
C ALA A 186 0.25 1.32 -21.01
N VAL A 187 1.30 2.10 -21.25
CA VAL A 187 2.56 2.04 -20.50
C VAL A 187 2.41 3.05 -19.37
N VAL A 188 2.30 2.58 -18.14
CA VAL A 188 2.44 3.43 -16.95
C VAL A 188 3.81 3.13 -16.37
N ARG A 189 4.71 4.11 -16.48
CA ARG A 189 6.06 4.10 -15.92
C ARG A 189 6.05 5.01 -14.70
N TRP A 190 6.52 4.48 -13.56
CA TRP A 190 7.06 5.28 -12.47
C TRP A 190 8.58 5.33 -12.65
#